data_AF-A0A0D2HKP0-F1
#
_entry.id   AF-A0A0D2HKP0-F1
#
_cell.length_a   1.000
_cell.length_b   1.000
_cell.length_c   1.000
_cell.angle_alpha   90.00
_cell.angle_beta   90.00
_cell.angle_gamma   90.00
#
_symmetry.space_group_name_H-M   'P 1'
#
loop_
_entity.id
_entity.type
_entity.pdbx_description
1 polymer ?
#
loop_
_entity_poly.entity_id
_entity_poly.type
_entity_poly.pdbx_seq_one_letter_code
_entity_poly.pdbx_strand_id
1 'polypeptide(L)'
;MEVSETAACGITERKFAIVCEEEDLPEIYRIFHKAQTNVGHHEPDVLDDLKTQIDYIVRPDENPTDDPEFDSFVWEEEDGEYRLIFTETQTGQLLKILNAIDDPEQEFNREFNQKLMDDMMEMAPSILDNLPIINR
;
A
#
# COMPACT_ATOMS: atom_id res chain seq x y z
N MET A 1 7.45 -1.59 10.32
CA MET A 1 6.78 -2.17 9.13
C MET A 1 7.27 -3.58 8.77
N GLU A 2 6.35 -4.51 8.51
CA GLU A 2 6.62 -5.89 8.06
C GLU A 2 5.57 -6.37 7.06
N VAL A 3 5.95 -7.16 6.04
CA VAL A 3 5.01 -7.88 5.16
C VAL A 3 4.94 -9.35 5.56
N SER A 4 3.73 -9.92 5.68
CA SER A 4 3.56 -11.33 6.05
C SER A 4 2.35 -11.98 5.37
N GLU A 5 2.38 -13.31 5.23
CA GLU A 5 1.22 -14.09 4.75
C GLU A 5 0.18 -14.22 5.87
N THR A 6 -1.08 -13.88 5.58
CA THR A 6 -2.18 -13.96 6.55
C THR A 6 -3.02 -15.22 6.34
N ALA A 7 -3.48 -15.82 7.43
CA ALA A 7 -4.28 -17.05 7.42
C ALA A 7 -5.73 -16.75 6.99
N ALA A 8 -5.98 -16.74 5.68
CA ALA A 8 -7.33 -16.66 5.15
C ALA A 8 -8.04 -18.02 5.30
N CYS A 9 -8.80 -18.19 6.39
CA CYS A 9 -9.59 -19.39 6.61
C CYS A 9 -10.73 -19.48 5.57
N GLY A 10 -10.56 -20.32 4.53
CA GLY A 10 -11.60 -20.64 3.55
C GLY A 10 -11.48 -20.02 2.15
N ILE A 11 -10.34 -19.42 1.80
CA ILE A 11 -10.11 -18.81 0.48
C ILE A 11 -9.02 -19.58 -0.26
N THR A 12 -9.21 -19.83 -1.57
CA THR A 12 -8.27 -20.56 -2.43
C THR A 12 -7.00 -19.75 -2.76
N GLU A 13 -7.06 -18.43 -2.59
CA GLU A 13 -6.01 -17.46 -2.91
C GLU A 13 -5.23 -17.04 -1.66
N ARG A 14 -3.91 -16.89 -1.80
CA ARG A 14 -3.02 -16.42 -0.74
C ARG A 14 -3.26 -14.94 -0.47
N LYS A 15 -3.31 -14.60 0.81
CA LYS A 15 -3.43 -13.22 1.29
C LYS A 15 -2.18 -12.82 2.03
N PHE A 16 -1.84 -11.55 1.90
CA PHE A 16 -0.71 -10.92 2.55
C PHE A 16 -1.17 -9.68 3.29
N ALA A 17 -0.41 -9.26 4.29
CA ALA A 17 -0.63 -8.03 5.02
C ALA A 17 0.68 -7.25 5.12
N ILE A 18 0.63 -5.95 4.82
CA ILE A 18 1.64 -5.00 5.30
C ILE A 18 1.18 -4.53 6.68
N VAL A 19 1.95 -4.86 7.70
CA VAL A 19 1.73 -4.47 9.09
C VAL A 19 2.58 -3.23 9.39
N CYS A 20 1.91 -2.17 9.84
CA CYS A 20 2.48 -0.87 10.14
C CYS A 20 2.15 -0.49 11.59
N GLU A 21 3.10 0.16 12.26
CA GLU A 21 2.82 0.86 13.51
C GLU A 21 2.18 2.23 13.23
N GLU A 22 1.65 2.89 14.27
CA GLU A 22 1.08 4.25 14.16
C GLU A 22 2.07 5.25 13.53
N GLU A 23 3.37 5.13 13.82
CA GLU A 23 4.40 6.01 13.28
C GLU A 23 4.72 5.79 11.79
N ASP A 24 4.42 4.60 11.26
CA ASP A 24 4.67 4.23 9.86
C ASP A 24 3.56 4.78 8.93
N LEU A 25 2.32 4.93 9.45
CA LEU A 25 1.14 5.35 8.68
C LEU A 25 1.32 6.68 7.92
N PRO A 26 1.82 7.76 8.56
CA PRO A 26 2.19 9.00 7.87
C PRO A 26 3.01 8.80 6.61
N GLU A 27 3.96 7.90 6.66
CA GLU A 27 4.94 7.70 5.59
C GLU A 27 4.35 6.88 4.45
N ILE A 28 3.59 5.82 4.77
CA ILE A 28 2.78 5.09 3.79
C ILE A 28 1.80 6.01 3.05
N TYR A 29 1.13 6.91 3.79
CA TYR A 29 0.21 7.86 3.17
C TYR A 29 0.94 8.80 2.20
N ARG A 30 2.13 9.31 2.57
CA ARG A 30 2.95 10.16 1.69
C ARG A 30 3.41 9.43 0.43
N ILE A 31 3.76 8.15 0.54
CA ILE A 31 4.13 7.28 -0.59
C ILE A 31 2.96 7.22 -1.58
N PHE A 32 1.76 6.87 -1.13
CA PHE A 32 0.58 6.80 -2.00
C PHE A 32 0.15 8.16 -2.54
N HIS A 33 0.22 9.21 -1.74
CA HIS A 33 -0.07 10.57 -2.17
C HIS A 33 0.91 11.04 -3.24
N LYS A 34 2.20 10.74 -3.08
CA LYS A 34 3.23 11.08 -4.07
C LYS A 34 3.04 10.29 -5.36
N ALA A 35 2.75 8.99 -5.29
CA ALA A 35 2.39 8.21 -6.47
C ALA A 35 1.17 8.83 -7.19
N GLN A 36 0.17 9.29 -6.44
CA GLN A 36 -1.04 9.91 -6.98
C GLN A 36 -0.78 11.26 -7.66
N THR A 37 -0.05 12.14 -7.00
CA THR A 37 0.00 13.56 -7.37
C THR A 37 1.33 13.98 -7.99
N ASN A 38 2.35 13.13 -7.86
CA ASN A 38 3.76 13.47 -8.11
C ASN A 38 4.26 14.65 -7.27
N VAL A 39 3.61 14.92 -6.13
CA VAL A 39 3.91 16.02 -5.22
C VAL A 39 4.15 15.48 -3.82
N GLY A 40 5.16 16.03 -3.15
CA GLY A 40 5.51 15.70 -1.77
C GLY A 40 6.82 14.92 -1.65
N HIS A 41 7.21 14.73 -0.39
CA HIS A 41 8.40 13.99 0.01
C HIS A 41 8.01 12.70 0.72
N HIS A 42 8.85 11.68 0.57
CA HIS A 42 8.79 10.44 1.31
C HIS A 42 10.23 10.03 1.66
N GLU A 43 10.41 9.19 2.68
CA GLU A 43 11.67 8.59 3.07
C GLU A 43 12.03 7.43 2.12
N PRO A 44 13.11 7.54 1.32
CA PRO A 44 13.43 6.54 0.30
C PRO A 44 13.64 5.13 0.88
N ASP A 45 14.23 5.04 2.07
CA ASP A 45 14.53 3.77 2.74
C ASP A 45 13.24 2.97 3.04
N VAL A 46 12.14 3.66 3.36
CA VAL A 46 10.84 3.02 3.62
C VAL A 46 10.23 2.45 2.34
N LEU A 47 10.33 3.20 1.23
CA LEU A 47 9.85 2.74 -0.07
C LEU A 47 10.65 1.52 -0.56
N ASP A 48 11.97 1.57 -0.47
CA ASP A 48 12.88 0.50 -0.91
C ASP A 48 12.67 -0.78 -0.08
N ASP A 49 12.51 -0.64 1.24
CA ASP A 49 12.23 -1.76 2.13
C ASP A 49 10.87 -2.40 1.80
N LEU A 50 9.82 -1.58 1.65
CA LEU A 50 8.49 -2.08 1.29
C LEU A 50 8.48 -2.83 -0.05
N LYS A 51 9.12 -2.28 -1.09
CA LYS A 51 9.26 -2.94 -2.40
C LYS A 51 9.98 -4.28 -2.27
N THR A 52 11.08 -4.30 -1.50
CA THR A 52 11.90 -5.51 -1.30
C THR A 52 11.12 -6.59 -0.55
N GLN A 53 10.40 -6.23 0.51
CA GLN A 53 9.59 -7.17 1.28
C GLN A 53 8.45 -7.74 0.43
N ILE A 54 7.77 -6.91 -0.36
CA ILE A 54 6.72 -7.36 -1.27
C ILE A 54 7.29 -8.34 -2.31
N ASP A 55 8.38 -8.00 -3.00
CA ASP A 55 8.99 -8.85 -4.03
C ASP A 55 9.53 -10.18 -3.46
N TYR A 56 10.08 -10.16 -2.24
CA TYR A 56 10.63 -11.35 -1.61
C TYR A 56 9.57 -12.31 -1.07
N ILE A 57 8.51 -11.77 -0.45
CA ILE A 57 7.49 -12.56 0.27
C ILE A 57 6.36 -12.96 -0.65
N VAL A 58 5.97 -12.03 -1.53
CA VAL A 58 4.92 -12.25 -2.51
C VAL A 58 5.61 -12.51 -3.83
N ARG A 59 5.59 -13.76 -4.30
CA ARG A 59 6.14 -14.07 -5.62
C ARG A 59 5.22 -13.39 -6.64
N PRO A 60 5.64 -12.30 -7.31
CA PRO A 60 4.75 -11.63 -8.23
C PRO A 60 4.39 -12.63 -9.35
N ASP A 61 3.10 -12.75 -9.63
CA ASP A 61 2.67 -13.50 -10.81
C ASP A 61 3.29 -12.84 -12.05
N GLU A 62 3.87 -13.64 -12.95
CA GLU A 62 4.51 -13.11 -14.17
C GLU A 62 3.50 -12.37 -15.07
N ASN A 63 2.19 -12.61 -14.88
CA ASN A 63 1.11 -11.87 -15.53
C ASN A 63 0.08 -11.39 -14.49
N PRO A 64 0.28 -10.24 -13.85
CA PRO A 64 -0.73 -9.68 -12.96
C PRO A 64 -2.01 -9.45 -13.77
N THR A 65 -3.12 -10.05 -13.32
CA THR A 65 -4.43 -9.79 -13.92
C THR A 65 -4.75 -8.31 -13.76
N ASP A 66 -5.05 -7.64 -14.88
CA ASP A 66 -5.32 -6.18 -14.90
C ASP A 66 -6.65 -5.79 -14.23
N ASP A 67 -7.43 -6.77 -13.76
CA ASP A 67 -8.75 -6.57 -13.17
C ASP A 67 -8.85 -7.20 -11.78
N PRO A 68 -8.13 -6.68 -10.77
CA PRO A 68 -8.36 -7.11 -9.40
C PRO A 68 -9.74 -6.63 -8.97
N GLU A 69 -10.49 -7.51 -8.30
CA GLU A 69 -11.70 -7.08 -7.60
C GLU A 69 -11.31 -5.94 -6.64
N PHE A 70 -11.94 -4.77 -6.79
CA PHE A 70 -11.66 -3.56 -6.01
C PHE A 70 -11.81 -3.75 -4.50
N ASP A 71 -12.53 -4.79 -4.08
CA ASP A 71 -12.93 -5.04 -2.69
C ASP A 71 -11.90 -5.83 -1.87
N SER A 72 -10.81 -6.32 -2.46
CA SER A 72 -9.88 -7.23 -1.76
C SER A 72 -8.65 -6.57 -1.13
N PHE A 73 -8.39 -5.29 -1.43
CA PHE A 73 -7.51 -4.48 -0.59
C PHE A 73 -8.29 -3.89 0.56
N VAL A 74 -7.87 -4.17 1.78
CA VAL A 74 -8.59 -3.74 2.99
C VAL A 74 -7.59 -3.24 4.01
N TRP A 75 -7.86 -2.05 4.54
CA TRP A 75 -7.19 -1.56 5.74
C TRP A 75 -7.94 -2.05 6.98
N GLU A 76 -7.20 -2.65 7.90
CA GLU A 76 -7.71 -3.10 9.20
C GLU A 76 -6.86 -2.50 10.32
N GLU A 77 -7.50 -2.12 11.42
CA GLU A 77 -6.84 -1.79 12.69
C GLU A 77 -7.11 -2.93 13.68
N GLU A 78 -6.07 -3.55 14.21
CA GLU A 78 -6.17 -4.56 15.26
C GLU A 78 -5.07 -4.35 16.30
N ASP A 79 -5.45 -4.23 17.58
CA ASP A 79 -4.53 -4.10 18.72
C ASP A 79 -3.48 -2.97 18.61
N GLY A 80 -3.81 -1.88 17.91
CA GLY A 80 -2.93 -0.73 17.70
C GLY A 80 -1.95 -0.90 16.52
N GLU A 81 -2.09 -1.98 15.75
CA GLU A 81 -1.40 -2.17 14.47
C GLU A 81 -2.34 -1.89 13.30
N TYR A 82 -1.79 -1.35 12.23
CA TYR A 82 -2.50 -1.05 11.00
C TYR A 82 -2.06 -2.01 9.90
N ARG A 83 -3.03 -2.65 9.25
CA ARG A 83 -2.76 -3.73 8.30
C ARG A 83 -3.41 -3.45 6.97
N LEU A 84 -2.60 -3.35 5.92
CA LEU A 84 -3.10 -3.38 4.54
C LEU A 84 -3.10 -4.83 4.07
N ILE A 85 -4.28 -5.43 3.98
CA ILE A 85 -4.49 -6.78 3.49
C ILE A 85 -4.70 -6.74 1.99
N PHE A 86 -4.05 -7.65 1.26
CA PHE A 86 -4.16 -7.79 -0.19
C PHE A 86 -3.91 -9.24 -0.61
N THR A 87 -4.26 -9.59 -1.84
CA THR A 87 -4.06 -10.94 -2.39
C THR A 87 -2.81 -11.04 -3.27
N GLU A 88 -2.40 -12.27 -3.60
CA GLU A 88 -1.28 -12.51 -4.52
C GLU A 88 -1.47 -11.83 -5.88
N THR A 89 -2.68 -11.91 -6.46
CA THR A 89 -3.00 -11.27 -7.76
C THR A 89 -2.95 -9.75 -7.71
N GLN A 90 -3.15 -9.17 -6.53
CA GLN A 90 -3.18 -7.73 -6.28
C GLN A 90 -1.80 -7.09 -6.12
N THR A 91 -0.80 -7.89 -5.78
CA THR A 91 0.61 -7.48 -5.64
C THR A 91 1.11 -6.65 -6.82
N GLY A 92 0.74 -7.04 -8.03
CA GLY A 92 1.13 -6.33 -9.25
C GLY A 92 0.64 -4.89 -9.28
N GLN A 93 -0.59 -4.62 -8.85
CA GLN A 93 -1.11 -3.24 -8.78
C GLN A 93 -0.41 -2.44 -7.69
N LEU A 94 -0.19 -3.03 -6.51
CA LEU A 94 0.54 -2.37 -5.43
C LEU A 94 1.96 -2.00 -5.87
N LEU A 95 2.68 -2.91 -6.51
CA LEU A 95 4.01 -2.63 -7.06
C LEU A 95 3.97 -1.55 -8.15
N LYS A 96 2.96 -1.55 -9.05
CA LYS A 96 2.78 -0.47 -10.04
C LYS A 96 2.61 0.90 -9.34
N ILE A 97 1.85 0.98 -8.25
CA ILE A 97 1.70 2.23 -7.47
C ILE A 97 3.04 2.66 -6.87
N LEU A 98 3.75 1.74 -6.20
CA LEU A 98 5.04 2.04 -5.57
C LEU A 98 6.12 2.43 -6.60
N ASN A 99 6.10 1.81 -7.78
CA ASN A 99 7.04 2.11 -8.86
C ASN A 99 6.76 3.45 -9.54
N ALA A 100 5.50 3.93 -9.52
CA ALA A 100 5.15 5.24 -10.08
C ALA A 100 5.83 6.43 -9.39
N ILE A 101 6.42 6.20 -8.20
CA ILE A 101 7.21 7.20 -7.49
C ILE A 101 8.57 7.44 -8.16
N ASP A 102 9.20 6.38 -8.68
CA ASP A 102 10.50 6.43 -9.34
C ASP A 102 10.38 6.58 -10.86
N ASP A 103 9.29 6.05 -11.42
CA ASP A 103 8.96 6.11 -12.85
C ASP A 103 7.59 6.78 -13.06
N PRO A 104 7.56 8.10 -13.33
CA PRO A 104 6.29 8.81 -13.58
C PRO A 104 5.51 8.32 -14.80
N GLU A 105 6.12 7.54 -15.70
CA GLU A 105 5.45 6.93 -16.86
C GLU A 105 4.73 5.62 -16.50
N GLN A 106 4.98 5.06 -15.30
CA GLN A 106 4.31 3.87 -14.82
C GLN A 106 2.81 4.13 -14.65
N GLU A 107 2.02 3.50 -15.51
CA GLU A 107 0.56 3.52 -15.40
C GLU A 107 0.09 2.60 -14.26
N PHE A 108 -0.85 3.11 -13.46
CA PHE A 108 -1.55 2.38 -12.41
C PHE A 108 -2.98 2.93 -12.26
N ASN A 109 -3.84 2.20 -11.57
CA ASN A 109 -5.21 2.64 -11.30
C ASN A 109 -5.24 3.74 -10.21
N ARG A 110 -5.36 5.00 -10.63
CA ARG A 110 -5.40 6.19 -9.75
C ARG A 110 -6.66 6.27 -8.87
N GLU A 111 -7.79 5.77 -9.34
CA GLU A 111 -9.02 5.74 -8.53
C GLU A 111 -8.87 4.75 -7.38
N PHE A 112 -8.26 3.60 -7.68
CA PHE A 112 -7.94 2.59 -6.68
C PHE A 112 -6.95 3.11 -5.63
N ASN A 113 -5.86 3.77 -6.04
CA ASN A 113 -4.91 4.37 -5.11
C ASN A 113 -5.56 5.49 -4.26
N GLN A 114 -6.46 6.29 -4.87
CA GLN A 114 -7.24 7.28 -4.11
C GLN A 114 -8.10 6.61 -3.05
N LYS A 115 -8.79 5.52 -3.39
CA LYS A 115 -9.59 4.75 -2.43
C LYS A 115 -8.74 4.22 -1.27
N LEU A 116 -7.54 3.69 -1.54
CA LEU A 116 -6.63 3.25 -0.46
C LEU A 116 -6.30 4.39 0.49
N MET A 117 -6.02 5.58 -0.03
CA MET A 117 -5.74 6.76 0.80
C MET A 117 -6.98 7.23 1.58
N ASP A 118 -8.15 7.19 0.97
CA ASP A 118 -9.41 7.56 1.61
C ASP A 118 -9.72 6.58 2.77
N ASP A 119 -9.56 5.27 2.54
CA ASP A 119 -9.74 4.23 3.55
C ASP A 119 -8.74 4.41 4.72
N MET A 120 -7.49 4.80 4.45
CA MET A 120 -6.52 5.15 5.50
C MET A 120 -6.99 6.35 6.34
N MET A 121 -7.49 7.42 5.69
CA MET A 121 -7.98 8.62 6.36
C MET A 121 -9.22 8.33 7.22
N GLU A 122 -10.09 7.42 6.78
CA GLU A 122 -11.25 6.98 7.55
C GLU A 122 -10.85 6.14 8.77
N MET A 123 -9.84 5.27 8.62
CA MET A 123 -9.34 4.41 9.68
C MET A 123 -8.55 5.18 10.75
N ALA A 124 -7.63 6.05 10.34
CA ALA A 124 -6.67 6.70 11.23
C ALA A 124 -6.68 8.25 11.13
N PRO A 125 -7.85 8.91 11.25
CA PRO A 125 -7.97 10.35 11.02
C PRO A 125 -7.13 11.18 11.99
N SER A 126 -7.06 10.79 13.26
CA SER A 126 -6.27 11.54 14.27
C SER A 126 -4.77 11.57 13.99
N ILE A 127 -4.26 10.56 13.29
CA ILE A 127 -2.85 10.43 12.91
C ILE A 127 -2.60 11.21 11.62
N LEU A 128 -3.52 11.12 10.65
CA LEU A 128 -3.32 11.62 9.29
C LEU A 128 -3.82 13.06 9.06
N ASP A 129 -4.83 13.54 9.78
CA ASP A 129 -5.43 14.88 9.62
C ASP A 129 -4.42 16.04 9.80
N ASN A 130 -3.33 15.79 10.52
CA ASN A 130 -2.30 16.79 10.81
C ASN A 130 -1.03 16.60 9.98
N LEU A 131 -1.05 15.75 8.94
CA LEU A 131 0.13 15.57 8.10
C LEU A 131 0.52 16.89 7.45
N PRO A 132 1.71 17.45 7.76
CA PRO A 132 2.18 18.59 7.03
C PRO A 132 2.44 18.15 5.59
N ILE A 133 1.69 18.72 4.64
CA ILE A 133 2.01 18.61 3.21
C ILE A 133 3.28 19.43 3.01
N ILE A 134 4.45 18.81 3.22
CA ILE A 134 5.74 19.46 3.03
C ILE A 134 6.00 19.50 1.52
N ASN A 135 5.58 20.59 0.88
CA ASN A 135 6.07 21.00 -0.42
C ASN A 135 7.46 21.62 -0.24
N ARG A 136 8.53 20.82 -0.30
CA ARG A 136 9.90 21.33 -0.43
C ARG A 136 10.66 20.61 -1.51
#